data_AF-A0A6A5H1K1-F1
#
_entry.id   AF-A0A6A5H1K1-F1
#
_cell.length_a   1.000
_cell.length_b   1.000
_cell.length_c   1.000
_cell.angle_alpha   90.00
_cell.angle_beta   90.00
_cell.angle_gamma   90.00
#
_symmetry.space_group_name_H-M   'P 1'
#
loop_
_entity.id
_entity.type
_entity.pdbx_description
1 polymer ?
#
loop_
_entity_poly.entity_id
_entity_poly.type
_entity_poly.pdbx_seq_one_letter_code
_entity_poly.pdbx_strand_id
1 'polypeptide(L)'
;MSSASLHCEATSVVTCMLCTVLSEPLEKEMTPTATVNAMFKKCDKMGLMEPVCVQFVSENVKEMFQRVRQGIPSNSVCQTMQFCDLQ
;
A
#
# COMPACT_ATOMS: atom_id res chain seq x y z
N MET A 1 -4.34 19.94 -29.94
CA MET A 1 -3.39 18.81 -29.87
C MET A 1 -3.58 18.17 -28.52
N SER A 2 -4.45 17.16 -28.44
CA SER A 2 -4.83 16.53 -27.18
C SER A 2 -4.00 15.26 -27.03
N SER A 3 -2.94 15.34 -26.23
CA SER A 3 -2.14 14.17 -25.87
C SER A 3 -2.93 13.33 -24.88
N ALA A 4 -3.64 12.33 -25.40
CA ALA A 4 -4.17 11.24 -24.60
C ALA A 4 -2.98 10.41 -24.10
N SER A 5 -2.54 10.67 -22.88
CA SER A 5 -1.57 9.85 -22.16
C SER A 5 -2.21 8.48 -21.93
N LEU A 6 -1.89 7.51 -22.78
CA LEU A 6 -2.18 6.10 -22.58
C LEU A 6 -1.31 5.61 -21.40
N HIS A 7 -1.67 5.96 -20.17
CA HIS A 7 -1.15 5.27 -18.98
C HIS A 7 -1.92 3.96 -18.84
N CYS A 8 -1.48 2.93 -19.56
CA CYS A 8 -1.59 1.59 -18.98
C CYS A 8 -0.56 1.55 -17.85
N GLU A 9 -0.93 2.01 -16.66
CA GLU A 9 -0.17 1.67 -15.46
C GLU A 9 -0.27 0.16 -15.30
N ALA A 10 0.72 -0.56 -15.83
CA ALA A 10 0.93 -1.92 -15.43
C ALA A 10 1.15 -1.87 -13.91
N THR A 11 0.21 -2.43 -13.16
CA THR A 11 0.36 -2.69 -11.73
C THR A 11 1.66 -3.43 -11.54
N SER A 12 2.64 -2.74 -10.95
CA SER A 12 3.93 -3.37 -10.67
C SER A 12 3.69 -4.49 -9.67
N VAL A 13 4.13 -5.71 -10.03
CA VAL A 13 4.07 -6.88 -9.13
C VAL A 13 4.67 -6.55 -7.77
N VAL A 14 5.74 -5.75 -7.74
CA VAL A 14 6.39 -5.28 -6.50
C VAL A 14 5.46 -4.38 -5.69
N THR A 15 4.77 -3.44 -6.34
CA THR A 15 3.84 -2.51 -5.68
C THR A 15 2.63 -3.26 -5.09
N CYS A 16 2.08 -4.24 -5.82
CA CYS A 16 1.01 -5.10 -5.32
C CYS A 16 1.47 -5.92 -4.10
N MET A 17 2.65 -6.53 -4.17
CA MET A 17 3.23 -7.29 -3.07
C MET A 17 3.45 -6.43 -1.82
N LEU A 18 4.06 -5.24 -1.98
CA LEU A 18 4.29 -4.31 -0.88
C LEU A 18 2.97 -3.88 -0.25
N CYS A 19 1.98 -3.47 -1.05
CA CYS A 19 0.68 -3.11 -0.52
C CYS A 19 0.05 -4.25 0.28
N THR A 20 0.06 -5.47 -0.24
CA THR A 20 -0.56 -6.63 0.40
C THR A 20 0.08 -6.96 1.75
N VAL A 21 1.42 -6.93 1.81
CA VAL A 21 2.14 -7.20 3.07
C VAL A 21 1.91 -6.09 4.10
N LEU A 22 1.83 -4.85 3.62
CA LEU A 22 1.69 -3.66 4.45
C LEU A 22 0.23 -3.32 4.79
N SER A 23 -0.76 -3.95 4.16
CA SER A 23 -2.16 -3.78 4.54
C SER A 23 -2.54 -4.59 5.78
N GLU A 24 -1.83 -5.70 6.07
CA GLU A 24 -2.11 -6.53 7.24
C GLU A 24 -2.20 -5.78 8.58
N PRO A 25 -1.34 -4.79 8.91
CA PRO A 25 -1.44 -4.06 10.17
C PRO A 25 -2.69 -3.19 10.27
N LEU A 26 -3.34 -2.83 9.15
CA LEU A 26 -4.53 -1.95 9.15
C LEU A 26 -5.72 -2.55 9.90
N GLU A 27 -5.81 -3.87 9.98
CA GLU A 27 -6.86 -4.59 10.73
C GLU A 27 -6.43 -4.99 12.14
N LYS A 28 -5.12 -5.05 12.41
CA LYS A 28 -4.57 -5.57 13.67
C LYS A 28 -4.32 -4.48 14.69
N GLU A 29 -3.94 -3.29 14.22
CA GLU A 29 -3.49 -2.22 15.10
C GLU A 29 -4.62 -1.23 15.39
N MET A 30 -4.80 -0.89 16.67
CA MET A 30 -5.92 -0.02 17.10
C MET A 30 -5.67 1.46 16.85
N THR A 31 -4.43 1.86 16.54
CA THR A 31 -4.05 3.27 16.37
C THR A 31 -3.26 3.50 15.08
N PRO A 32 -3.37 4.70 14.48
CA PRO A 32 -2.57 5.03 13.31
C PRO A 32 -1.07 4.89 13.54
N THR A 33 -0.58 5.36 14.69
CA THR A 33 0.85 5.28 15.05
C THR A 33 1.33 3.84 15.17
N ALA A 34 0.55 2.96 15.80
CA ALA A 34 0.93 1.55 15.94
C ALA A 34 0.96 0.83 14.57
N THR A 35 0.00 1.11 13.69
CA THR A 35 -0.03 0.58 12.32
C THR A 35 1.20 1.03 11.51
N VAL A 36 1.53 2.32 11.52
CA VAL A 36 2.68 2.88 10.79
C VAL A 36 3.97 2.25 11.30
N ASN A 37 4.13 2.13 12.61
CA ASN A 37 5.27 1.46 13.21
C ASN A 37 5.36 -0.02 12.81
N ALA A 38 4.22 -0.71 12.72
CA ALA A 38 4.17 -2.10 12.27
C ALA A 38 4.52 -2.24 10.77
N MET A 39 4.11 -1.28 9.94
CA MET A 39 4.50 -1.21 8.52
C MET A 39 6.01 -1.03 8.36
N PHE A 40 6.62 -0.06 9.07
CA PHE A 40 8.07 0.12 9.01
C PHE A 40 8.84 -1.10 9.55
N LYS A 41 8.40 -1.71 10.65
CA LYS A 41 8.98 -2.98 11.14
C LYS A 41 8.90 -4.13 10.14
N LYS A 42 7.92 -4.12 9.22
CA LYS A 42 7.86 -5.06 8.11
C LYS A 42 8.89 -4.71 7.03
N CYS A 43 9.06 -3.43 6.72
CA CYS A 43 10.10 -2.96 5.79
C CYS A 43 11.51 -3.34 6.23
N ASP A 44 11.84 -3.22 7.53
CA ASP A 44 13.15 -3.59 8.09
C ASP A 44 13.52 -5.07 7.82
N LYS A 45 12.51 -5.93 7.61
CA LYS A 45 12.70 -7.36 7.35
C LYS A 45 12.86 -7.70 5.87
N MET A 46 12.75 -6.71 4.98
CA MET A 46 12.81 -6.91 3.53
C MET A 46 14.23 -6.82 2.94
N GLY A 47 15.25 -6.57 3.77
CA GLY A 47 16.66 -6.55 3.35
C GLY A 47 16.92 -5.46 2.31
N LEU A 48 17.41 -5.83 1.13
CA LEU A 48 17.71 -4.87 0.06
C LEU A 48 16.49 -4.09 -0.46
N MET A 49 15.28 -4.59 -0.20
CA MET A 49 14.03 -3.92 -0.57
C MET A 49 13.53 -2.94 0.50
N GLU A 50 14.19 -2.83 1.66
CA GLU A 50 13.81 -1.93 2.75
C GLU A 50 13.62 -0.47 2.26
N PRO A 51 14.53 0.16 1.49
CA PRO A 51 14.34 1.55 1.07
C PRO A 51 13.11 1.75 0.19
N VAL A 52 12.80 0.77 -0.68
CA VAL A 52 11.63 0.79 -1.55
C VAL A 52 10.34 0.65 -0.73
N CYS A 53 10.35 -0.23 0.28
CA CYS A 53 9.24 -0.40 1.20
C CYS A 53 8.99 0.85 2.05
N VAL A 54 10.04 1.45 2.61
CA VAL A 54 9.96 2.68 3.42
C VAL A 54 9.39 3.83 2.59
N GLN A 55 9.84 3.97 1.34
CA GLN A 55 9.30 4.96 0.41
C GLN A 55 7.81 4.70 0.15
N PHE A 56 7.45 3.46 -0.16
CA PHE A 56 6.06 3.08 -0.39
C PHE A 56 5.15 3.40 0.82
N VAL A 57 5.57 3.05 2.04
CA VAL A 57 4.82 3.40 3.26
C VAL A 57 4.66 4.91 3.37
N SER A 58 5.74 5.66 3.20
CA SER A 58 5.74 7.12 3.36
C SER A 58 4.80 7.83 2.38
N GLU A 59 4.71 7.33 1.16
CA GLU A 59 3.84 7.90 0.11
C GLU A 59 2.37 7.51 0.29
N ASN A 60 2.10 6.26 0.69
CA ASN A 60 0.77 5.68 0.50
C ASN A 60 -0.01 5.46 1.82
N VAL A 61 0.66 5.42 2.97
CA VAL A 61 0.03 5.01 4.24
C VAL A 61 -1.17 5.87 4.61
N LYS A 62 -1.10 7.19 4.36
CA LYS A 62 -2.19 8.12 4.66
C LYS A 62 -3.45 7.76 3.88
N GLU A 63 -3.32 7.47 2.59
CA GLU A 63 -4.46 7.10 1.76
C GLU A 63 -4.99 5.72 2.12
N MET A 64 -4.12 4.74 2.37
CA MET A 64 -4.52 3.40 2.85
C MET A 64 -5.43 3.49 4.08
N PHE A 65 -5.06 4.34 5.06
CA PHE A 65 -5.92 4.60 6.23
C PHE A 65 -7.24 5.26 5.89
N GLN A 66 -7.23 6.24 4.98
CA GLN A 66 -8.46 6.93 4.58
C GLN A 66 -9.44 5.94 3.95
N ARG A 67 -8.98 5.04 3.08
CA ARG A 67 -9.81 4.00 2.47
C ARG A 67 -10.40 3.07 3.52
N VAL A 68 -9.59 2.58 4.46
CA VAL A 68 -10.09 1.71 5.54
C VAL A 68 -11.11 2.43 6.43
N ARG A 69 -10.88 3.70 6.78
CA ARG A 69 -11.84 4.51 7.53
C ARG A 69 -13.14 4.78 6.77
N GLN A 70 -13.11 4.76 5.44
CA GLN A 70 -14.30 4.84 4.59
C GLN A 70 -15.06 3.50 4.49
N GLY A 71 -14.61 2.46 5.20
CA GLY A 71 -15.23 1.14 5.21
C GLY A 71 -14.69 0.18 4.17
N ILE A 72 -13.60 0.52 3.47
CA ILE A 72 -12.94 -0.41 2.56
C ILE A 72 -12.20 -1.49 3.39
N PRO A 73 -12.50 -2.77 3.19
CA PRO A 73 -11.77 -3.86 3.86
C PRO A 73 -10.27 -3.82 3.53
N SER A 74 -9.38 -4.16 4.47
CA SER A 74 -7.94 -4.06 4.21
C SER A 74 -7.47 -5.01 3.10
N ASN A 75 -8.13 -6.17 2.94
CA ASN A 75 -7.87 -7.11 1.86
C ASN A 75 -8.21 -6.56 0.46
N SER A 76 -9.04 -5.52 0.38
CA SER A 76 -9.49 -4.88 -0.85
C SER A 76 -8.82 -3.52 -1.09
N VAL A 77 -8.04 -3.03 -0.11
CA VAL A 77 -7.42 -1.70 -0.16
C VAL A 77 -6.44 -1.57 -1.33
N CYS A 78 -5.67 -2.62 -1.61
CA CYS A 78 -4.67 -2.61 -2.67
C CYS A 78 -5.29 -2.60 -4.07
N GLN A 79 -6.43 -3.25 -4.26
CA GLN A 79 -7.21 -3.17 -5.50
C GLN A 79 -7.87 -1.80 -5.64
N THR A 80 -8.44 -1.28 -4.54
CA THR A 80 -9.09 0.05 -4.51
C THR A 80 -8.12 1.17 -4.84
N MET A 81 -6.86 1.04 -4.40
CA MET A 81 -5.78 1.99 -4.69
C MET A 81 -5.05 1.68 -6.01
N GLN A 82 -5.54 0.72 -6.80
CA GLN A 82 -4.96 0.33 -8.09
C GLN A 82 -3.50 -0.13 -8.01
N PHE A 83 -3.06 -0.64 -6.85
CA PHE A 83 -1.74 -1.27 -6.69
C PHE A 83 -1.74 -2.73 -7.14
N CYS A 84 -2.89 -3.40 -7.07
CA CYS A 84 -3.10 -4.75 -7.55
C CYS A 84 -4.24 -4.76 -8.58
N ASP A 85 -4.14 -5.62 -9.59
CA ASP A 85 -5.26 -5.87 -10.50
C ASP A 85 -6.42 -6.54 -9.76
N LEU A 86 -7.62 -6.33 -10.29
CA LEU A 86 -8.79 -7.14 -9.92
C LEU A 86 -8.54 -8.56 -10.41
N GLN A 87 -8.30 -9.50 -9.49
CA GLN A 87 -8.26 -10.93 -9.79
C GLN A 87 -9.65 -11.49 -10.06
#